data_AF-A0A952DKP3-F1
#
_entry.id   AF-A0A952DKP3-F1
#
_cell.length_a   1.000
_cell.length_b   1.000
_cell.length_c   1.000
_cell.angle_alpha   90.00
_cell.angle_beta   90.00
_cell.angle_gamma   90.00
#
_symmetry.space_group_name_H-M   'P 1'
#
loop_
_entity.id
_entity.type
_entity.pdbx_description
1 polymer ?
#
loop_
_entity_poly.entity_id
_entity_poly.type
_entity_poly.pdbx_seq_one_letter_code
_entity_poly.pdbx_strand_id
1 'polypeptide(L)'
;KRGIPNLEWSEQNAETLSFESARFDAYTIAFGIRNVTDIPAALREAYRVLAFGGRFFCLEFSRCEWPVFADVYDSYSMNVVPKIGKAVARDEEAYQYLVESIRRFPDMGAFKAMIENAGFARVSARPILGGVVAMHSGWKI
;
A
#
# COMPACT_ATOMS: atom_id res chain seq x y z
N LYS A 1 17.93 23.27 8.62
CA LYS A 1 17.57 21.90 8.16
C LYS A 1 18.56 21.53 7.05
N ARG A 2 19.39 20.48 7.24
CA ARG A 2 20.33 20.01 6.20
C ARG A 2 19.51 19.28 5.14
N GLY A 3 19.36 19.86 3.94
CA GLY A 3 18.67 19.22 2.83
C GLY A 3 19.48 18.03 2.31
N ILE A 4 18.81 16.98 1.86
CA ILE A 4 19.44 15.90 1.10
C ILE A 4 19.55 16.40 -0.35
N PRO A 5 20.75 16.43 -0.96
CA PRO A 5 20.89 16.88 -2.34
C PRO A 5 20.07 15.97 -3.27
N ASN A 6 19.42 16.57 -4.28
CA ASN A 6 18.51 15.90 -5.22
C ASN A 6 17.22 15.32 -4.60
N LEU A 7 16.81 15.80 -3.42
CA LEU A 7 15.51 15.47 -2.82
C LEU A 7 14.61 16.70 -2.81
N GLU A 8 13.46 16.58 -3.48
CA GLU A 8 12.40 17.58 -3.46
C GLU A 8 11.21 17.05 -2.66
N TRP A 9 10.61 17.91 -1.83
CA TRP A 9 9.40 17.61 -1.09
C TRP A 9 8.26 18.44 -1.67
N SER A 10 7.12 17.80 -1.93
CA SER A 10 5.92 18.47 -2.42
C SER A 10 4.69 17.87 -1.76
N GLU A 11 3.75 18.72 -1.35
CA GLU A 11 2.43 18.29 -0.90
C GLU A 11 1.56 18.02 -2.13
N GLN A 12 1.03 16.81 -2.26
CA GLN A 12 0.29 16.35 -3.43
C GLN A 12 -0.86 15.44 -3.00
N ASN A 13 -1.92 15.39 -3.80
CA ASN A 13 -2.94 14.35 -3.71
C ASN A 13 -2.57 13.21 -4.66
N ALA A 14 -2.46 11.98 -4.15
CA ALA A 14 -2.11 10.79 -4.93
C ALA A 14 -3.10 10.50 -6.07
N GLU A 15 -4.35 10.93 -5.94
CA GLU A 15 -5.42 10.76 -6.94
C GLU A 15 -5.38 11.81 -8.05
N THR A 16 -4.65 12.91 -7.84
CA THR A 16 -4.52 14.02 -8.80
C THR A 16 -3.14 14.69 -8.65
N LEU A 17 -2.09 14.08 -9.21
CA LEU A 17 -0.74 14.59 -9.11
C LEU A 17 -0.56 15.79 -10.04
N SER A 18 0.05 16.88 -9.56
CA SER A 18 0.36 18.06 -10.40
C SER A 18 1.51 17.85 -11.39
N PHE A 19 2.13 16.67 -11.39
CA PHE A 19 3.24 16.33 -12.27
C PHE A 19 2.78 16.06 -13.70
N GLU A 20 3.64 16.37 -14.66
CA GLU A 20 3.44 16.01 -16.07
C GLU A 20 3.41 14.49 -16.27
N SER A 21 2.75 14.07 -17.35
CA SER A 21 2.73 12.67 -17.76
C SER A 21 4.12 12.22 -18.22
N ALA A 22 4.46 10.96 -17.99
CA ALA A 22 5.74 10.37 -18.42
C ALA A 22 7.01 11.06 -17.89
N ARG A 23 6.96 11.58 -16.66
CA ARG A 23 8.06 12.30 -16.01
C ARG A 23 9.03 11.42 -15.22
N PHE A 24 8.56 10.34 -14.60
CA PHE A 24 9.34 9.56 -13.64
C PHE A 24 9.67 8.16 -14.14
N ASP A 25 10.87 7.66 -13.80
CA ASP A 25 11.28 6.29 -14.12
C ASP A 25 10.72 5.25 -13.13
N ALA A 26 10.43 5.68 -11.89
CA ALA A 26 9.92 4.81 -10.84
C ALA A 26 8.88 5.53 -9.98
N TYR A 27 7.89 4.77 -9.52
CA TYR A 27 6.88 5.20 -8.57
C TYR A 27 6.86 4.19 -7.42
N THR A 28 7.04 4.67 -6.20
CA THR A 28 7.02 3.82 -5.00
C THR A 28 6.01 4.36 -4.00
N ILE A 29 5.14 3.48 -3.49
CA ILE A 29 4.28 3.78 -2.33
C ILE A 29 4.39 2.65 -1.32
N ALA A 30 4.64 2.99 -0.06
CA ALA A 30 4.82 2.02 1.01
C ALA A 30 3.87 2.36 2.15
N PHE A 31 2.98 1.43 2.48
CA PHE A 31 1.98 1.55 3.55
C PHE A 31 1.10 2.81 3.46
N GLY A 32 0.88 3.32 2.25
CA GLY A 32 0.12 4.54 2.00
C GLY A 32 -1.13 4.34 1.16
N ILE A 33 -1.14 3.35 0.25
CA ILE A 33 -2.20 3.23 -0.76
C ILE A 33 -3.55 2.89 -0.13
N ARG A 34 -3.56 2.17 1.01
CA ARG A 34 -4.81 1.83 1.73
C ARG A 34 -5.52 3.05 2.34
N ASN A 35 -4.83 4.17 2.48
CA ASN A 35 -5.38 5.41 3.05
C ASN A 35 -5.89 6.37 1.96
N VAL A 36 -5.77 5.99 0.68
CA VAL A 36 -6.30 6.75 -0.44
C VAL A 36 -7.79 6.48 -0.56
N THR A 37 -8.58 7.51 -0.87
CA THR A 37 -10.05 7.39 -0.97
C THR A 37 -10.49 6.68 -2.25
N ASP A 38 -9.84 6.95 -3.39
CA ASP A 38 -10.03 6.27 -4.67
C ASP A 38 -8.70 5.63 -5.14
N ILE A 39 -8.50 4.36 -4.74
CA ILE A 39 -7.33 3.58 -5.14
C ILE A 39 -7.21 3.47 -6.68
N PRO A 40 -8.27 3.14 -7.45
CA PRO A 40 -8.21 3.17 -8.90
C PRO A 40 -7.70 4.50 -9.48
N ALA A 41 -8.12 5.65 -8.95
CA ALA A 41 -7.63 6.95 -9.39
C ALA A 41 -6.13 7.12 -9.14
N ALA A 42 -5.65 6.80 -7.93
CA ALA A 42 -4.23 6.87 -7.62
C ALA A 42 -3.38 5.92 -8.47
N LEU A 43 -3.87 4.72 -8.80
CA LEU A 43 -3.16 3.80 -9.70
C LEU A 43 -3.08 4.36 -11.13
N ARG A 44 -4.14 5.00 -11.63
CA ARG A 44 -4.12 5.67 -12.94
C ARG A 44 -3.16 6.86 -12.96
N GLU A 45 -3.10 7.64 -11.88
CA GLU A 45 -2.14 8.74 -11.75
C GLU A 45 -0.70 8.23 -11.69
N ALA A 46 -0.43 7.17 -10.92
CA ALA A 46 0.88 6.52 -10.89
C ALA A 46 1.29 6.04 -12.29
N TYR A 47 0.36 5.45 -13.06
CA TYR A 47 0.62 5.07 -14.45
C TYR A 47 0.87 6.27 -15.35
N ARG A 48 0.10 7.35 -15.21
CA ARG A 48 0.21 8.56 -16.02
C ARG A 48 1.57 9.21 -15.88
N VAL A 49 2.05 9.40 -14.65
CA VAL A 49 3.31 10.12 -14.36
C VAL A 49 4.56 9.28 -14.65
N LEU A 50 4.45 7.95 -14.74
CA LEU A 50 5.56 7.09 -15.12
C LEU A 50 5.90 7.20 -16.62
N ALA A 51 7.19 7.21 -16.96
CA ALA A 51 7.66 7.10 -18.34
C ALA A 51 7.45 5.69 -18.91
N PHE A 52 7.52 5.53 -20.24
CA PHE A 52 7.57 4.21 -20.86
C PHE A 52 8.83 3.47 -20.40
N GLY A 53 8.69 2.20 -20.02
CA GLY A 53 9.73 1.42 -19.34
C GLY A 53 9.82 1.69 -17.83
N GLY A 54 9.07 2.67 -17.31
CA GLY A 54 9.01 2.98 -15.89
C GLY A 54 8.30 1.90 -15.07
N ARG A 55 8.61 1.85 -13.77
CA ARG A 55 8.16 0.77 -12.89
C ARG A 55 7.45 1.28 -11.63
N PHE A 56 6.30 0.69 -11.36
CA PHE A 56 5.52 0.90 -10.15
C PHE A 56 5.88 -0.17 -9.11
N PHE A 57 5.98 0.25 -7.85
CA PHE A 57 6.14 -0.61 -6.69
C PHE A 57 5.19 -0.16 -5.57
N CYS A 58 4.44 -1.11 -5.03
CA CYS A 58 3.58 -0.90 -3.88
C CYS A 58 3.88 -1.94 -2.81
N LEU A 59 4.32 -1.48 -1.64
CA LEU A 59 4.45 -2.31 -0.44
C LEU A 59 3.24 -2.02 0.45
N GLU A 60 2.39 -3.00 0.70
CA GLU A 60 1.21 -2.81 1.54
C GLU A 60 0.87 -4.08 2.33
N PHE A 61 0.12 -3.93 3.41
CA PHE A 61 -0.47 -5.08 4.10
C PHE A 61 -1.37 -5.86 3.16
N SER A 62 -1.38 -7.18 3.30
CA SER A 62 -2.31 -8.03 2.56
C SER A 62 -2.98 -9.04 3.48
N ARG A 63 -4.05 -9.67 2.97
CA ARG A 63 -4.71 -10.76 3.69
C ARG A 63 -3.75 -11.94 3.76
N CYS A 64 -3.34 -12.28 4.98
CA CYS A 64 -2.43 -13.39 5.26
C CYS A 64 -3.01 -14.69 4.68
N GLU A 65 -2.20 -15.42 3.92
CA GLU A 65 -2.60 -16.68 3.26
C GLU A 65 -2.67 -17.89 4.22
N TRP A 66 -2.41 -17.69 5.51
CA TRP A 66 -2.41 -18.74 6.53
C TRP A 66 -3.72 -18.73 7.33
N PRO A 67 -4.62 -19.74 7.16
CA PRO A 67 -5.87 -19.84 7.91
C PRO A 67 -5.66 -19.82 9.43
N VAL A 68 -4.57 -20.45 9.90
CA VAL A 68 -4.21 -20.53 11.32
C VAL A 68 -3.74 -19.19 11.89
N PHE A 69 -3.15 -18.33 11.05
CA PHE A 69 -2.73 -17.00 11.50
C PHE A 69 -3.92 -16.06 11.63
N ALA A 70 -5.02 -16.26 10.88
CA ALA A 70 -6.25 -15.49 11.10
C ALA A 70 -6.82 -15.75 12.50
N ASP A 71 -6.87 -17.01 12.94
CA ASP A 71 -7.36 -17.37 14.28
C ASP A 71 -6.39 -16.96 15.39
N VAL A 72 -5.08 -17.13 15.18
CA VAL A 72 -4.04 -16.67 16.13
C VAL A 72 -3.99 -15.15 16.20
N TYR A 73 -4.19 -14.44 15.08
CA TYR A 73 -4.23 -12.99 15.01
C TYR A 73 -5.53 -12.42 15.60
N ASP A 74 -6.69 -13.03 15.36
CA ASP A 74 -7.94 -12.64 16.04
C ASP A 74 -7.83 -12.90 17.54
N SER A 75 -7.22 -14.01 17.97
CA SER A 75 -7.01 -14.31 19.37
C SER A 75 -5.95 -13.39 20.03
N TYR A 76 -4.88 -13.03 19.30
CA TYR A 76 -3.88 -12.05 19.72
C TYR A 76 -4.47 -10.62 19.76
N SER A 77 -5.29 -10.26 18.77
CA SER A 77 -5.97 -8.98 18.67
C SER A 77 -7.08 -8.82 19.71
N MET A 78 -7.77 -9.88 20.11
CA MET A 78 -8.78 -9.81 21.17
C MET A 78 -8.16 -9.86 22.57
N ASN A 79 -7.03 -10.55 22.77
CA ASN A 79 -6.50 -10.79 24.13
C ASN A 79 -5.24 -9.98 24.48
N VAL A 80 -4.46 -9.53 23.49
CA VAL A 80 -3.17 -8.86 23.70
C VAL A 80 -3.23 -7.39 23.32
N VAL A 81 -3.84 -7.04 22.17
CA VAL A 81 -3.95 -5.64 21.72
C VAL A 81 -4.68 -4.73 22.72
N PRO A 82 -5.80 -5.13 23.38
CA PRO A 82 -6.45 -4.28 24.39
C PRO A 82 -5.58 -4.10 25.63
N LYS A 83 -4.73 -5.08 25.97
CA LYS A 83 -3.84 -5.02 27.13
C LYS A 83 -2.62 -4.14 26.86
N ILE A 84 -2.07 -4.17 25.64
CA ILE A 84 -1.00 -3.26 25.21
C ILE A 84 -1.54 -1.84 25.01
N GLY A 85 -2.72 -1.69 24.39
CA GLY A 85 -3.42 -0.41 24.26
C GLY A 85 -3.73 0.25 25.62
N LYS A 86 -4.10 -0.56 26.62
CA LYS A 86 -4.31 -0.09 28.00
C LYS A 86 -3.01 0.24 28.75
N ALA A 87 -1.88 -0.38 28.40
CA ALA A 87 -0.57 -0.12 29.01
C ALA A 87 0.19 1.04 28.35
N VAL A 88 -0.04 1.29 27.05
CA VAL A 88 0.61 2.33 26.24
C VAL A 88 -0.33 3.54 26.02
N ALA A 89 -1.51 3.51 26.63
CA ALA A 89 -2.67 4.38 26.44
C ALA A 89 -2.37 5.79 25.92
N ARG A 90 -2.64 5.94 24.62
CA ARG A 90 -3.40 7.07 24.06
C ARG A 90 -3.90 6.88 22.61
N ASP A 91 -3.79 5.69 22.01
CA ASP A 91 -4.21 5.52 20.61
C ASP A 91 -4.79 4.12 20.29
N GLU A 92 -5.81 3.71 21.07
CA GLU A 92 -6.59 2.50 20.78
C GLU A 92 -7.30 2.60 19.41
N GLU A 93 -7.71 3.80 19.04
CA GLU A 93 -8.41 4.11 17.79
C GLU A 93 -7.51 3.88 16.56
N ALA A 94 -6.24 4.29 16.58
CA ALA A 94 -5.32 3.99 15.48
C ALA A 94 -5.05 2.50 15.29
N TYR A 95 -5.03 1.71 16.37
CA TYR A 95 -4.88 0.25 16.27
C TYR A 95 -6.12 -0.41 15.68
N GLN A 96 -7.31 0.01 16.11
CA GLN A 96 -8.57 -0.47 15.50
C GLN A 96 -8.65 -0.09 14.02
N TYR A 97 -8.29 1.14 13.67
CA TYR A 97 -8.21 1.59 12.27
C TYR A 97 -7.19 0.80 11.46
N LEU A 98 -6.02 0.46 12.03
CA LEU A 98 -5.04 -0.38 11.37
C LEU A 98 -5.63 -1.76 11.02
N VAL A 99 -6.27 -2.43 11.98
CA VAL A 99 -6.88 -3.74 11.76
C VAL A 99 -8.02 -3.66 10.74
N GLU A 100 -8.86 -2.63 10.83
CA GLU A 100 -9.99 -2.44 9.91
C GLU A 100 -9.52 -2.11 8.48
N SER A 101 -8.52 -1.24 8.34
CA SER A 101 -7.94 -0.89 7.03
C SER A 101 -7.30 -2.10 6.35
N ILE A 102 -6.63 -2.97 7.10
CA ILE A 102 -6.11 -4.25 6.59
C ILE A 102 -7.26 -5.16 6.11
N ARG A 103 -8.37 -5.23 6.85
CA ARG A 103 -9.51 -6.09 6.50
C ARG A 103 -10.27 -5.60 5.26
N ARG A 104 -10.36 -4.27 5.07
CA ARG A 104 -11.02 -3.62 3.91
C ARG A 104 -10.14 -3.61 2.66
N PHE A 105 -8.82 -3.70 2.81
CA PHE A 105 -7.91 -3.69 1.67
C PHE A 105 -8.11 -4.95 0.79
N PRO A 106 -8.01 -4.83 -0.55
CA PRO A 106 -8.14 -5.98 -1.44
C PRO A 106 -7.07 -7.03 -1.15
N ASP A 107 -7.38 -8.31 -1.36
CA ASP A 107 -6.36 -9.36 -1.32
C ASP A 107 -5.32 -9.16 -2.45
N MET A 108 -4.23 -9.93 -2.40
CA MET A 108 -3.13 -9.78 -3.35
C MET A 108 -3.58 -9.93 -4.81
N GLY A 109 -4.50 -10.85 -5.09
CA GLY A 109 -4.99 -11.12 -6.44
C GLY A 109 -5.89 -10.00 -6.95
N ALA A 110 -6.83 -9.55 -6.11
CA ALA A 110 -7.71 -8.43 -6.42
C ALA A 110 -6.90 -7.13 -6.64
N PHE A 111 -5.94 -6.83 -5.76
CA PHE A 111 -5.11 -5.65 -5.92
C PHE A 111 -4.19 -5.73 -7.15
N LYS A 112 -3.66 -6.92 -7.47
CA LYS A 112 -2.92 -7.17 -8.72
C LYS A 112 -3.79 -6.84 -9.94
N ALA A 113 -5.04 -7.30 -9.96
CA ALA A 113 -5.97 -7.01 -11.05
C ALA A 113 -6.29 -5.51 -11.16
N MET A 114 -6.39 -4.79 -10.04
CA MET A 114 -6.55 -3.33 -10.06
C MET A 114 -5.36 -2.62 -10.71
N ILE A 115 -4.13 -3.08 -10.42
CA ILE A 115 -2.91 -2.55 -11.04
C ILE A 115 -2.90 -2.83 -12.55
N GLU A 116 -3.29 -4.05 -12.97
CA GLU A 116 -3.43 -4.40 -14.39
C GLU A 116 -4.47 -3.51 -15.09
N ASN A 117 -5.63 -3.30 -14.47
CA ASN A 117 -6.71 -2.45 -14.99
C ASN A 117 -6.31 -0.97 -15.12
N ALA A 118 -5.33 -0.49 -14.34
CA ALA A 118 -4.77 0.85 -14.48
C ALA A 118 -3.85 1.01 -15.70
N GLY A 119 -3.50 -0.09 -16.39
CA GLY A 119 -2.69 -0.12 -17.60
C GLY A 119 -1.30 -0.73 -17.41
N PHE A 120 -0.93 -1.14 -16.19
CA PHE A 120 0.37 -1.78 -15.96
C PHE A 120 0.40 -3.20 -16.53
N ALA A 121 1.53 -3.55 -17.14
CA ALA A 121 1.82 -4.88 -17.65
C ALA A 121 2.82 -5.62 -16.75
N ARG A 122 2.90 -6.95 -16.93
CA ARG A 122 3.80 -7.83 -16.18
C ARG A 122 3.69 -7.65 -14.67
N VAL A 123 2.45 -7.50 -14.18
CA VAL A 123 2.19 -7.26 -12.78
C VAL A 123 2.51 -8.51 -11.96
N SER A 124 3.22 -8.33 -10.85
CA SER A 124 3.59 -9.39 -9.93
C SER A 124 3.20 -9.00 -8.51
N ALA A 125 2.69 -9.95 -7.73
CA ALA A 125 2.54 -9.83 -6.28
C ALA A 125 3.48 -10.83 -5.61
N ARG A 126 4.25 -10.38 -4.63
CA ARG A 126 5.13 -11.24 -3.83
C ARG A 126 4.79 -11.12 -2.35
N PRO A 127 4.37 -12.21 -1.69
CA PRO A 127 4.13 -12.20 -0.25
C PRO A 127 5.46 -12.06 0.51
N ILE A 128 5.39 -11.35 1.63
CA ILE A 128 6.46 -11.10 2.60
C ILE A 128 5.90 -11.45 3.98
N LEU A 129 6.72 -12.05 4.85
CA LEU A 129 6.32 -12.46 6.21
C LEU A 129 5.05 -13.34 6.23
N GLY A 130 5.00 -14.38 5.38
CA GLY A 130 3.86 -15.29 5.32
C GLY A 130 2.57 -14.66 4.75
N GLY A 131 2.68 -13.55 4.03
CA GLY A 131 1.56 -12.88 3.36
C GLY A 131 0.89 -11.75 4.16
N VAL A 132 1.41 -11.43 5.35
CA VAL A 132 0.98 -10.25 6.11
C VAL A 132 1.25 -8.97 5.33
N VAL A 133 2.36 -8.95 4.58
CA VAL A 133 2.74 -7.85 3.70
C VAL A 133 2.92 -8.40 2.29
N ALA A 134 2.57 -7.62 1.28
CA ALA A 134 2.81 -7.95 -0.11
C ALA A 134 3.54 -6.81 -0.82
N MET A 135 4.49 -7.18 -1.69
CA MET A 135 5.09 -6.27 -2.66
C MET A 135 4.44 -6.52 -4.01
N HIS A 136 3.70 -5.54 -4.50
CA HIS A 136 3.18 -5.51 -5.87
C HIS A 136 4.11 -4.67 -6.75
N SER A 137 4.34 -5.11 -7.98
CA SER A 137 5.07 -4.32 -8.96
C SER A 137 4.49 -4.50 -10.36
N GLY A 138 4.60 -3.46 -11.19
CA GLY A 138 4.11 -3.46 -12.57
C GLY A 138 4.91 -2.52 -13.45
N TRP A 139 4.93 -2.80 -14.76
CA TRP A 139 5.66 -2.03 -15.75
C TRP A 139 4.71 -1.22 -16.62
N LYS A 140 5.12 -0.01 -17.01
CA LYS A 140 4.47 0.74 -18.09
C LYS A 140 5.16 0.42 -19.41
N ILE A 141 4.59 -0.52 -20.18
CA ILE A 141 5.12 -0.98 -21.48
C ILE A 141 4.00 -1.30 -22.47
#